data_AF-A0A6I3DPR6-F1
#
_entry.id   AF-A0A6I3DPR6-F1
#
_cell.length_a   1.000
_cell.length_b   1.000
_cell.length_c   1.000
_cell.angle_alpha   90.00
_cell.angle_beta   90.00
_cell.angle_gamma   90.00
#
_symmetry.space_group_name_H-M   'P 1'
#
loop_
_entity.id
_entity.type
_entity.pdbx_description
1 polymer ?
#
loop_
_entity_poly.entity_id
_entity_poly.type
_entity_poly.pdbx_seq_one_letter_code
_entity_poly.pdbx_strand_id
1 'polypeptide(L)'
;MTHMNAASLFDANAIGNFWFRYLHVLAGITWIGLLYYFNLVQVPGLAAYGDEGKARNITITQIATRALWWFRWASVATLATGLLIVGVAPDYMQDFMNHTEVADFPLNAKNAAISVGMTLGILMAANVWMIIWKNQKVVIANATNVLSGGEANPDAATSGRRAMLASRQNMIFSVSMLFFMVGAAHYYDSYFSASSSDANTFMLISIVIIALLQLNALGKFGGIKAGNKMLWPYESQKNAIISGVVLWAVFFIASIVLMRA
;
A
#
# COMPACT_ATOMS: atom_id res chain seq x y z
N MET A 1 12.31 -38.06 5.15
CA MET A 1 12.05 -36.91 6.05
C MET A 1 13.27 -36.73 6.93
N THR A 2 14.17 -35.83 6.58
CA THR A 2 15.22 -35.37 7.49
C THR A 2 14.56 -34.61 8.64
N HIS A 3 14.75 -35.07 9.87
CA HIS A 3 14.22 -34.39 11.05
C HIS A 3 14.82 -32.99 11.15
N MET A 4 13.97 -31.95 11.11
CA MET A 4 14.39 -30.59 11.41
C MET A 4 14.94 -30.54 12.84
N ASN A 5 16.21 -30.16 12.99
CA ASN A 5 16.81 -29.89 14.29
C ASN A 5 16.70 -28.38 14.61
N ALA A 6 16.92 -27.98 15.86
CA ALA A 6 16.78 -26.57 16.26
C ALA A 6 17.66 -25.60 15.44
N ALA A 7 18.81 -26.06 14.93
CA ALA A 7 19.70 -25.26 14.09
C ALA A 7 19.11 -24.99 12.69
N SER A 8 18.36 -25.95 12.13
CA SER A 8 17.69 -25.79 10.83
C SER A 8 16.58 -24.73 10.82
N LEU A 9 16.13 -24.23 11.98
CA LEU A 9 15.20 -23.09 12.07
C LEU A 9 15.88 -21.74 11.81
N PHE A 10 17.21 -21.70 11.77
CA PHE A 10 18.00 -20.47 11.66
C PHE A 10 19.04 -20.52 10.53
N ASP A 11 18.92 -21.46 9.60
CA ASP A 11 19.69 -21.39 8.36
C ASP A 11 19.14 -20.28 7.43
N ALA A 12 19.89 -19.94 6.38
CA ALA A 12 19.50 -18.88 5.44
C ALA A 12 18.13 -19.13 4.79
N ASN A 13 17.77 -20.40 4.56
CA ASN A 13 16.50 -20.79 3.97
C ASN A 13 15.35 -20.51 4.95
N ALA A 14 15.44 -20.99 6.20
CA ALA A 14 14.43 -20.74 7.23
C ALA A 14 14.31 -19.26 7.60
N ILE A 15 15.42 -18.52 7.66
CA ILE A 15 15.42 -17.07 7.88
C ILE A 15 14.69 -16.34 6.76
N GLY A 16 15.03 -16.61 5.50
CA GLY A 16 14.42 -15.97 4.34
C GLY A 16 12.97 -16.36 4.12
N ASN A 17 12.69 -17.67 4.09
CA ASN A 17 11.39 -18.19 3.71
C ASN A 17 10.36 -18.20 4.82
N PHE A 18 10.76 -18.26 6.10
CA PHE A 18 9.81 -18.22 7.21
C PHE A 18 9.91 -16.92 8.00
N TRP A 19 11.05 -16.64 8.64
CA TRP A 19 11.14 -15.54 9.62
C TRP A 19 10.91 -14.16 9.01
N PHE A 20 11.54 -13.84 7.88
CA PHE A 20 11.29 -12.55 7.23
C PHE A 20 9.88 -12.44 6.68
N ARG A 21 9.28 -13.53 6.18
CA ARG A 21 7.85 -13.52 5.78
C ARG A 21 6.93 -13.28 6.97
N TYR A 22 7.17 -13.94 8.09
CA TYR A 22 6.42 -13.73 9.32
C TYR A 22 6.51 -12.28 9.80
N LEU A 23 7.72 -11.72 9.88
CA LEU A 23 7.93 -10.32 10.26
C LEU A 23 7.32 -9.35 9.26
N HIS A 24 7.39 -9.65 7.96
CA HIS A 24 6.77 -8.87 6.90
C HIS A 24 5.25 -8.81 7.06
N VAL A 25 4.61 -9.95 7.33
CA VAL A 25 3.16 -10.01 7.58
C VAL A 25 2.80 -9.27 8.86
N LEU A 26 3.54 -9.45 9.95
CA LEU A 26 3.27 -8.74 11.22
C LEU A 26 3.38 -7.21 11.07
N ALA A 27 4.44 -6.73 10.41
CA ALA A 27 4.62 -5.32 10.11
C ALA A 27 3.53 -4.81 9.15
N GLY A 28 3.17 -5.61 8.14
CA GLY A 28 2.13 -5.32 7.16
C GLY A 28 0.75 -5.17 7.80
N ILE A 29 0.38 -6.05 8.74
CA ILE A 29 -0.85 -5.94 9.54
C ILE A 29 -0.88 -4.61 10.30
N THR A 30 0.21 -4.25 10.96
CA THR A 30 0.29 -2.99 11.71
C THR A 30 0.15 -1.79 10.77
N TRP A 31 0.84 -1.83 9.62
CA TRP A 31 0.83 -0.74 8.65
C TRP A 31 -0.54 -0.54 8.00
N ILE A 32 -1.10 -1.60 7.41
CA ILE A 32 -2.38 -1.54 6.71
C ILE A 32 -3.55 -1.41 7.70
N GLY A 33 -3.44 -1.98 8.89
CA GLY A 33 -4.40 -1.76 9.98
C GLY A 33 -4.52 -0.28 10.35
N LEU A 34 -3.38 0.42 10.51
CA LEU A 34 -3.37 1.86 10.76
C LEU A 34 -3.86 2.68 9.57
N LEU A 35 -3.57 2.25 8.33
CA LEU A 35 -4.14 2.86 7.13
C LEU A 35 -5.67 2.85 7.16
N TYR A 36 -6.27 1.69 7.48
CA TYR A 36 -7.71 1.54 7.60
C TYR A 36 -8.27 2.31 8.79
N TYR A 37 -7.58 2.30 9.95
CA TYR A 37 -7.95 3.15 11.08
C TYR A 37 -8.05 4.63 10.69
N PHE A 38 -7.04 5.19 9.99
CA PHE A 38 -7.10 6.59 9.57
C PHE A 38 -8.28 6.87 8.64
N ASN A 39 -8.50 5.99 7.68
CA ASN A 39 -9.45 6.19 6.61
C ASN A 39 -10.90 5.94 7.04
N LEU A 40 -11.15 4.92 7.86
CA LEU A 40 -12.48 4.44 8.23
C LEU A 40 -12.94 4.97 9.59
N VAL A 41 -12.01 5.28 10.49
CA VAL A 41 -12.32 5.66 11.88
C VAL A 41 -11.91 7.09 12.15
N GLN A 42 -10.61 7.42 12.04
CA GLN A 42 -10.09 8.70 12.50
C GLN A 42 -10.62 9.88 11.68
N VAL A 43 -10.55 9.83 10.35
CA VAL A 43 -11.00 10.96 9.51
C VAL A 43 -12.49 11.25 9.70
N PRO A 44 -13.41 10.25 9.64
CA PRO A 44 -14.82 10.49 9.96
C PRO A 44 -15.04 10.99 11.40
N GLY A 45 -14.33 10.43 12.38
CA GLY A 45 -14.43 10.85 13.77
C GLY A 45 -13.96 12.29 13.99
N LEU A 46 -12.88 12.72 13.31
CA LEU A 46 -12.39 14.10 13.36
C LEU A 46 -13.38 15.09 12.73
N ALA A 47 -14.11 14.67 11.69
CA ALA A 47 -15.15 15.49 11.07
C ALA A 47 -16.38 15.64 11.98
N ALA A 48 -16.71 14.62 12.77
CA ALA A 48 -17.86 14.61 13.67
C ALA A 48 -17.74 15.62 14.84
N TYR A 49 -16.55 16.15 15.14
CA TYR A 49 -16.40 17.23 16.13
C TYR A 49 -17.09 18.54 15.71
N GLY A 50 -17.37 18.75 14.41
CA GLY A 50 -17.98 19.99 13.92
C GLY A 50 -17.17 21.23 14.33
N ASP A 51 -17.82 22.13 15.06
CA ASP A 51 -17.25 23.41 15.51
C ASP A 51 -16.36 23.30 16.77
N GLU A 52 -16.28 22.11 17.40
CA GLU A 52 -15.44 21.84 18.57
C GLU A 52 -13.95 21.70 18.20
N GLY A 53 -13.36 22.78 17.71
CA GLY A 53 -11.99 22.82 17.20
C GLY A 53 -10.93 22.48 18.26
N LYS A 54 -11.16 22.85 19.52
CA LYS A 54 -10.23 22.54 20.62
C LYS A 54 -10.13 21.04 20.87
N ALA A 55 -11.27 20.35 21.00
CA ALA A 55 -11.30 18.90 21.22
C ALA A 55 -10.67 18.15 20.02
N ARG A 56 -11.00 18.58 18.79
CA ARG A 56 -10.39 18.04 17.57
C ARG A 56 -8.86 18.17 17.56
N ASN A 57 -8.33 19.33 17.93
CA ASN A 57 -6.88 19.56 17.97
C ASN A 57 -6.18 18.75 19.07
N ILE A 58 -6.84 18.52 20.22
CA ILE A 58 -6.33 17.61 21.26
C ILE A 58 -6.21 16.18 20.70
N THR A 59 -7.24 15.70 19.99
CA THR A 59 -7.20 14.38 19.34
C THR A 59 -6.10 14.28 18.30
N ILE A 60 -5.87 15.31 17.48
CA ILE A 60 -4.76 15.34 16.51
C ILE A 60 -3.41 15.24 17.22
N THR A 61 -3.18 16.09 18.23
CA THR A 61 -1.89 16.16 18.92
C THR A 61 -1.59 14.90 19.74
N GLN A 62 -2.59 14.33 20.41
CA GLN A 62 -2.41 13.17 21.27
C GLN A 62 -2.51 11.83 20.51
N ILE A 63 -3.57 11.62 19.73
CA ILE A 63 -3.83 10.32 19.12
C ILE A 63 -3.17 10.23 17.74
N ALA A 64 -3.43 11.20 16.86
CA ALA A 64 -2.97 11.12 15.48
C ALA A 64 -1.43 11.11 15.37
N THR A 65 -0.72 11.91 16.18
CA THR A 65 0.75 11.92 16.22
C THR A 65 1.34 10.53 16.51
N ARG A 66 0.79 9.82 17.50
CA ARG A 66 1.25 8.47 17.89
C ARG A 66 0.93 7.45 16.81
N ALA A 67 -0.30 7.46 16.30
CA ALA A 67 -0.71 6.57 15.20
C ALA A 67 0.17 6.79 13.96
N LEU A 68 0.48 8.05 13.60
CA LEU A 68 1.33 8.38 12.45
C LEU A 68 2.78 7.96 12.64
N TRP A 69 3.29 7.91 13.87
CA TRP A 69 4.61 7.35 14.14
C TRP A 69 4.65 5.85 13.81
N TRP A 70 3.71 5.08 14.36
CA TRP A 70 3.63 3.64 14.11
C TRP A 70 3.38 3.35 12.63
N PHE A 71 2.48 4.09 11.99
CA PHE A 71 2.18 3.94 10.57
C PHE A 71 3.42 4.11 9.67
N ARG A 72 4.25 5.11 9.95
CA ARG A 72 5.47 5.38 9.19
C ARG A 72 6.49 4.26 9.35
N TRP A 73 6.77 3.85 10.58
CA TRP A 73 7.79 2.84 10.82
C TRP A 73 7.33 1.43 10.47
N ALA A 74 6.05 1.12 10.61
CA ALA A 74 5.47 -0.13 10.11
C ALA A 74 5.61 -0.23 8.58
N SER A 75 5.45 0.88 7.83
CA SER A 75 5.70 0.88 6.38
C SER A 75 7.15 0.57 6.01
N VAL A 76 8.11 1.12 6.76
CA VAL A 76 9.54 0.84 6.56
C VAL A 76 9.88 -0.59 6.94
N ALA A 77 9.39 -1.07 8.09
CA ALA A 77 9.62 -2.44 8.54
C ALA A 77 9.07 -3.45 7.53
N THR A 78 7.88 -3.19 6.98
CA THR A 78 7.28 -4.03 5.92
C THR A 78 8.16 -4.02 4.67
N LEU A 79 8.58 -2.86 4.18
CA LEU A 79 9.46 -2.80 3.00
C LEU A 79 10.81 -3.46 3.24
N ALA A 80 11.46 -3.19 4.37
CA ALA A 80 12.77 -3.74 4.69
C ALA A 80 12.73 -5.26 4.76
N THR A 81 11.76 -5.83 5.47
CA THR A 81 11.57 -7.28 5.53
C THR A 81 11.20 -7.87 4.17
N GLY A 82 10.43 -7.15 3.35
CA GLY A 82 10.11 -7.54 1.97
C GLY A 82 11.35 -7.63 1.08
N LEU A 83 12.20 -6.60 1.11
CA LEU A 83 13.47 -6.58 0.38
C LEU A 83 14.45 -7.64 0.90
N LEU A 84 14.46 -7.93 2.20
CA LEU A 84 15.26 -9.00 2.77
C LEU A 84 14.80 -10.39 2.31
N ILE A 85 13.51 -10.62 2.10
CA ILE A 85 13.03 -11.87 1.47
C ILE A 85 13.64 -12.01 0.08
N VAL A 86 13.60 -10.94 -0.74
CA VAL A 86 14.19 -10.94 -2.09
C VAL A 86 15.71 -11.17 -2.06
N GLY A 87 16.41 -10.58 -1.10
CA GLY A 87 17.88 -10.63 -1.02
C GLY A 87 18.47 -11.87 -0.32
N VAL A 88 17.69 -12.58 0.51
CA VAL A 88 18.17 -13.71 1.31
C VAL A 88 17.58 -15.05 0.86
N ALA A 89 16.39 -15.07 0.28
CA ALA A 89 15.83 -16.30 -0.25
C ALA A 89 16.67 -16.77 -1.47
N PRO A 90 17.20 -18.01 -1.45
CA PRO A 90 17.92 -18.56 -2.59
C PRO A 90 17.07 -18.48 -3.85
N ASP A 91 17.69 -18.11 -4.96
CA ASP A 91 17.12 -18.16 -6.31
C ASP A 91 15.84 -17.32 -6.52
N TYR A 92 15.47 -16.45 -5.57
CA TYR A 92 14.22 -15.68 -5.64
C TYR A 92 14.11 -14.80 -6.90
N MET A 93 15.25 -14.26 -7.35
CA MET A 93 15.34 -13.41 -8.55
C MET A 93 15.83 -14.18 -9.79
N GLN A 94 16.12 -15.47 -9.67
CA GLN A 94 16.57 -16.27 -10.81
C GLN A 94 15.46 -16.34 -11.85
N ASP A 95 15.79 -15.95 -13.10
CA ASP A 95 14.88 -15.94 -14.24
C ASP A 95 13.52 -15.28 -13.96
N PHE A 96 13.51 -14.26 -13.10
CA PHE A 96 12.30 -13.62 -12.60
C PHE A 96 11.43 -13.05 -13.74
N MET A 97 10.26 -13.65 -13.97
CA MET A 97 9.35 -13.40 -15.11
C MET A 97 9.94 -13.69 -16.51
N ASN A 98 11.03 -14.46 -16.59
CA ASN A 98 11.72 -14.77 -17.83
C ASN A 98 11.98 -16.28 -18.03
N HIS A 99 11.24 -17.16 -17.36
CA HIS A 99 11.36 -18.61 -17.58
C HIS A 99 10.92 -18.95 -19.01
N THR A 100 11.76 -19.68 -19.75
CA THR A 100 11.53 -20.03 -21.17
C THR A 100 10.86 -21.38 -21.37
N GLU A 101 10.99 -22.28 -20.40
CA GLU A 101 10.39 -23.61 -20.46
C GLU A 101 8.90 -23.54 -20.11
N VAL A 102 8.06 -24.19 -20.92
CA VAL A 102 6.59 -24.19 -20.73
C VAL A 102 6.18 -24.75 -19.37
N ALA A 103 6.97 -25.68 -18.82
CA ALA A 103 6.75 -26.25 -17.49
C ALA A 103 6.87 -25.20 -16.36
N ASP A 104 7.62 -24.13 -16.59
CA ASP A 104 7.91 -23.07 -15.60
C ASP A 104 7.06 -21.80 -15.83
N PHE A 105 6.20 -21.77 -16.86
CA PHE A 105 5.27 -20.64 -17.10
C PHE A 105 4.35 -20.30 -15.91
N PRO A 106 3.94 -21.25 -15.03
CA PRO A 106 3.27 -20.89 -13.78
C PRO A 106 4.12 -20.03 -12.83
N LEU A 107 5.45 -20.17 -12.85
CA LEU A 107 6.36 -19.32 -12.07
C LEU A 107 6.38 -17.88 -12.63
N ASN A 108 6.33 -17.70 -13.95
CA ASN A 108 6.20 -16.38 -14.56
C ASN A 108 4.89 -15.69 -14.13
N ALA A 109 3.77 -16.40 -14.13
CA ALA A 109 2.47 -15.86 -13.70
C ALA A 109 2.49 -15.44 -12.21
N LYS A 110 3.08 -16.29 -11.35
CA LYS A 110 3.31 -15.97 -9.93
C LYS A 110 4.22 -14.76 -9.73
N ASN A 111 5.32 -14.68 -10.48
CA ASN A 111 6.28 -13.58 -10.40
C ASN A 111 5.65 -12.25 -10.85
N ALA A 112 4.84 -12.26 -11.91
CA ALA A 112 4.10 -11.07 -12.33
C ALA A 112 3.05 -10.62 -11.31
N ALA A 113 2.30 -11.58 -10.73
CA ALA A 113 1.33 -11.30 -9.68
C ALA A 113 1.99 -10.66 -8.43
N ILE A 114 3.07 -11.25 -7.92
CA ILE A 114 3.78 -10.68 -6.76
C ILE A 114 4.38 -9.31 -7.09
N SER A 115 4.88 -9.08 -8.31
CA SER A 115 5.39 -7.78 -8.75
C SER A 115 4.34 -6.68 -8.70
N VAL A 116 3.11 -6.93 -9.14
CA VAL A 116 2.02 -5.94 -9.01
C VAL A 116 1.78 -5.58 -7.54
N GLY A 117 1.73 -6.58 -6.66
CA GLY A 117 1.65 -6.36 -5.21
C GLY A 117 2.81 -5.52 -4.68
N MET A 118 4.05 -5.88 -5.02
CA MET A 118 5.26 -5.16 -4.61
C MET A 118 5.26 -3.70 -5.08
N THR A 119 4.92 -3.44 -6.35
CA THR A 119 4.87 -2.07 -6.89
C THR A 119 3.85 -1.21 -6.16
N LEU A 120 2.65 -1.73 -5.91
CA LEU A 120 1.64 -1.03 -5.11
C LEU A 120 2.16 -0.74 -3.70
N GLY A 121 2.72 -1.74 -3.02
CA GLY A 121 3.27 -1.59 -1.67
C GLY A 121 4.39 -0.55 -1.58
N ILE A 122 5.37 -0.60 -2.51
CA ILE A 122 6.47 0.37 -2.57
C ILE A 122 5.94 1.79 -2.79
N LEU A 123 5.00 1.96 -3.74
CA LEU A 123 4.41 3.26 -4.01
C LEU A 123 3.59 3.78 -2.82
N MET A 124 2.88 2.90 -2.12
CA MET A 124 2.15 3.25 -0.91
C MET A 124 3.09 3.72 0.21
N ALA A 125 4.21 3.04 0.45
CA ALA A 125 5.21 3.48 1.43
C ALA A 125 5.87 4.81 1.04
N ALA A 126 6.14 4.99 -0.25
CA ALA A 126 6.55 6.27 -0.83
C ALA A 126 5.54 7.38 -0.50
N ASN A 127 4.23 7.13 -0.66
CA ASN A 127 3.18 8.09 -0.28
C ASN A 127 3.21 8.42 1.22
N VAL A 128 3.43 7.42 2.10
CA VAL A 128 3.53 7.62 3.55
C VAL A 128 4.59 8.64 3.91
N TRP A 129 5.81 8.46 3.40
CA TRP A 129 6.95 9.29 3.78
C TRP A 129 7.07 10.58 3.00
N MET A 130 6.83 10.54 1.68
CA MET A 130 7.07 11.68 0.81
C MET A 130 5.91 12.68 0.77
N ILE A 131 4.69 12.24 1.08
CA ILE A 131 3.49 13.09 0.97
C ILE A 131 2.76 13.19 2.29
N ILE A 132 2.28 12.06 2.83
CA ILE A 132 1.41 12.06 4.01
C ILE A 132 2.16 12.67 5.18
N TRP A 133 3.35 12.17 5.50
CA TRP A 133 4.12 12.68 6.64
C TRP A 133 4.50 14.16 6.50
N LYS A 134 5.00 14.57 5.33
CA LYS A 134 5.39 15.99 5.10
C LYS A 134 4.24 16.95 5.36
N ASN A 135 3.04 16.61 4.89
CA ASN A 135 1.85 17.43 5.08
C ASN A 135 1.26 17.30 6.50
N GLN A 136 1.29 16.11 7.10
CA GLN A 136 0.82 15.90 8.47
C GLN A 136 1.65 16.66 9.50
N LYS A 137 2.96 16.87 9.26
CA LYS A 137 3.77 17.77 10.12
C LYS A 137 3.18 19.18 10.20
N VAL A 138 2.70 19.73 9.09
CA VAL A 138 2.07 21.06 9.05
C VAL A 138 0.76 21.05 9.83
N VAL A 139 -0.07 20.03 9.64
CA VAL A 139 -1.36 19.88 10.34
C VAL A 139 -1.17 19.73 11.85
N ILE A 140 -0.20 18.92 12.29
CA ILE A 140 0.10 18.72 13.72
C ILE A 140 0.68 20.00 14.32
N ALA A 141 1.64 20.65 13.66
CA ALA A 141 2.21 21.90 14.14
C ALA A 141 1.14 22.99 14.29
N ASN A 142 0.22 23.09 13.32
CA ASN A 142 -0.93 23.99 13.40
C ASN A 142 -1.83 23.65 14.61
N ALA A 143 -2.18 22.38 14.80
CA ALA A 143 -3.01 21.97 15.92
C ALA A 143 -2.37 22.32 17.28
N THR A 144 -1.05 22.10 17.42
CA THR A 144 -0.30 22.50 18.62
C THR A 144 -0.31 24.02 18.82
N ASN A 145 -0.05 24.80 17.76
CA ASN A 145 0.00 26.26 17.83
C ASN A 145 -1.33 26.88 18.26
N VAL A 146 -2.44 26.40 17.67
CA VAL A 146 -3.79 26.86 17.99
C VAL A 146 -4.15 26.49 19.44
N LEU A 147 -3.74 25.32 19.93
CA LEU A 147 -3.96 24.93 21.32
C LEU A 147 -3.18 25.80 22.32
N SER A 148 -2.03 26.35 21.93
CA SER A 148 -1.26 27.31 22.74
C SER A 148 -1.74 28.76 22.61
N GLY A 149 -2.85 29.02 21.92
CA GLY A 149 -3.42 30.36 21.75
C GLY A 149 -2.83 31.16 20.58
N GLY A 150 -2.05 30.52 19.70
CA GLY A 150 -1.53 31.14 18.48
C GLY A 150 -2.54 31.13 17.32
N GLU A 151 -2.23 31.89 16.27
CA GLU A 151 -3.06 31.97 15.07
C GLU A 151 -3.02 30.67 14.22
N ALA A 152 -4.10 30.40 13.51
CA ALA A 152 -4.17 29.25 12.61
C ALA A 152 -3.29 29.45 11.37
N ASN A 153 -2.52 28.42 11.01
CA ASN A 153 -1.72 28.42 9.80
C ASN A 153 -2.64 28.30 8.56
N PRO A 154 -2.58 29.25 7.61
CA PRO A 154 -3.44 29.23 6.42
C PRO A 154 -3.21 28.02 5.51
N ASP A 155 -2.02 27.42 5.52
CA ASP A 155 -1.67 26.26 4.69
C ASP A 155 -2.16 24.93 5.27
N ALA A 156 -2.56 24.89 6.55
CA ALA A 156 -2.89 23.65 7.25
C ALA A 156 -4.02 22.86 6.58
N ALA A 157 -5.05 23.56 6.08
CA ALA A 157 -6.17 22.94 5.38
C ALA A 157 -5.72 22.29 4.06
N THR A 158 -4.90 22.99 3.28
CA THR A 158 -4.35 22.50 2.01
C THR A 158 -3.43 21.30 2.23
N SER A 159 -2.56 21.34 3.25
CA SER A 159 -1.73 20.21 3.63
C SER A 159 -2.57 19.01 4.08
N GLY A 160 -3.58 19.22 4.93
CA GLY A 160 -4.51 18.18 5.35
C GLY A 160 -5.21 17.51 4.16
N ARG A 161 -5.66 18.30 3.17
CA ARG A 161 -6.25 17.79 1.93
C ARG A 161 -5.28 16.91 1.14
N ARG A 162 -4.03 17.35 0.94
CA ARG A 162 -2.99 16.56 0.24
C ARG A 162 -2.71 15.24 0.95
N ALA A 163 -2.58 15.25 2.28
CA ALA A 163 -2.36 14.05 3.06
C ALA A 163 -3.55 13.08 2.96
N MET A 164 -4.77 13.61 3.00
CA MET A 164 -6.00 12.81 2.91
C MET A 164 -6.13 12.11 1.55
N LEU A 165 -5.93 12.84 0.44
CA LEU A 165 -5.99 12.27 -0.91
C LEU A 165 -4.97 11.13 -1.09
N ALA A 166 -3.73 11.33 -0.66
CA ALA A 166 -2.70 10.29 -0.72
C ALA A 166 -3.03 9.09 0.20
N SER A 167 -3.60 9.32 1.38
CA SER A 167 -4.05 8.26 2.29
C SER A 167 -5.20 7.43 1.69
N ARG A 168 -6.15 8.08 1.00
CA ARG A 168 -7.24 7.40 0.27
C ARG A 168 -6.71 6.58 -0.90
N GLN A 169 -5.74 7.11 -1.64
CA GLN A 169 -5.08 6.36 -2.71
C GLN A 169 -4.36 5.11 -2.17
N ASN A 170 -3.70 5.22 -1.01
CA ASN A 170 -3.13 4.04 -0.36
C ASN A 170 -4.19 3.01 0.02
N MET A 171 -5.35 3.45 0.51
CA MET A 171 -6.46 2.55 0.84
C MET A 171 -7.06 1.87 -0.41
N ILE A 172 -7.13 2.57 -1.54
CA ILE A 172 -7.55 1.98 -2.84
C ILE A 172 -6.54 0.91 -3.26
N PHE A 173 -5.24 1.24 -3.22
CA PHE A 173 -4.18 0.33 -3.60
C PHE A 173 -4.04 -0.88 -2.67
N SER A 174 -4.33 -0.74 -1.38
CA SER A 174 -4.13 -1.82 -0.41
C SER A 174 -4.97 -3.06 -0.70
N VAL A 175 -6.16 -2.91 -1.30
CA VAL A 175 -7.04 -4.02 -1.66
C VAL A 175 -6.37 -4.93 -2.69
N SER A 176 -5.93 -4.35 -3.81
CA SER A 176 -5.23 -5.09 -4.86
C SER A 176 -3.88 -5.59 -4.37
N MET A 177 -3.12 -4.74 -3.67
CA MET A 177 -1.80 -5.10 -3.15
C MET A 177 -1.86 -6.37 -2.30
N LEU A 178 -2.75 -6.42 -1.29
CA LEU A 178 -2.91 -7.58 -0.42
C LEU A 178 -3.33 -8.82 -1.22
N PHE A 179 -4.30 -8.68 -2.12
CA PHE A 179 -4.79 -9.81 -2.91
C PHE A 179 -3.68 -10.43 -3.78
N PHE A 180 -2.90 -9.60 -4.47
CA PHE A 180 -1.84 -10.09 -5.36
C PHE A 180 -0.66 -10.67 -4.58
N MET A 181 -0.30 -10.09 -3.43
CA MET A 181 0.74 -10.67 -2.56
C MET A 181 0.32 -12.01 -1.96
N VAL A 182 -0.92 -12.12 -1.45
CA VAL A 182 -1.44 -13.37 -0.90
C VAL A 182 -1.66 -14.39 -2.01
N GLY A 183 -2.28 -13.98 -3.11
CA GLY A 183 -2.60 -14.87 -4.23
C GLY A 183 -1.37 -15.49 -4.87
N ALA A 184 -0.28 -14.73 -5.02
CA ALA A 184 0.98 -15.24 -5.55
C ALA A 184 1.55 -16.41 -4.74
N ALA A 185 1.25 -16.49 -3.44
CA ALA A 185 1.68 -17.58 -2.58
C ALA A 185 0.72 -18.79 -2.55
N HIS A 186 -0.48 -18.68 -3.12
CA HIS A 186 -1.55 -19.69 -2.92
C HIS A 186 -2.09 -20.32 -4.21
N TYR A 187 -2.20 -19.56 -5.30
CA TYR A 187 -2.92 -20.06 -6.48
C TYR A 187 -2.36 -19.62 -7.84
N TYR A 188 -1.48 -18.61 -7.92
CA TYR A 188 -0.95 -18.22 -9.24
C TYR A 188 0.01 -19.25 -9.86
N ASP A 189 0.77 -20.00 -9.07
CA ASP A 189 1.60 -21.11 -9.59
C ASP A 189 0.82 -22.39 -9.88
N SER A 190 -0.44 -22.45 -9.47
CA SER A 190 -1.27 -23.66 -9.58
C SER A 190 -2.38 -23.55 -10.63
N TYR A 191 -2.89 -22.34 -10.89
CA TYR A 191 -4.05 -22.11 -11.76
C TYR A 191 -3.78 -21.11 -12.89
N PHE A 192 -2.60 -20.50 -12.93
CA PHE A 192 -2.19 -19.55 -13.95
C PHE A 192 -0.89 -20.03 -14.59
N SER A 193 -0.69 -19.68 -15.85
CA SER A 193 0.48 -20.02 -16.65
C SER A 193 0.65 -18.92 -17.69
N ALA A 194 1.82 -18.29 -17.73
CA ALA A 194 2.08 -17.17 -18.62
C ALA A 194 3.45 -17.31 -19.29
N SER A 195 3.50 -17.02 -20.59
CA SER A 195 4.78 -16.74 -21.24
C SER A 195 5.42 -15.49 -20.61
N SER A 196 6.74 -15.31 -20.76
CA SER A 196 7.41 -14.09 -20.32
C SER A 196 6.78 -12.84 -20.96
N SER A 197 6.33 -12.94 -22.21
CA SER A 197 5.68 -11.83 -22.92
C SER A 197 4.34 -11.44 -22.29
N ASP A 198 3.51 -12.42 -21.93
CA ASP A 198 2.19 -12.16 -21.35
C ASP A 198 2.33 -11.63 -19.91
N ALA A 199 3.24 -12.20 -19.13
CA ALA A 199 3.59 -11.72 -17.79
C ALA A 199 4.03 -10.24 -17.81
N ASN A 200 4.92 -9.87 -18.74
CA ASN A 200 5.37 -8.49 -18.90
C ASN A 200 4.26 -7.56 -19.41
N THR A 201 3.40 -8.04 -20.31
CA THR A 201 2.22 -7.29 -20.78
C THR A 201 1.28 -6.97 -19.62
N PHE A 202 0.98 -7.96 -18.79
CA PHE A 202 0.18 -7.78 -17.57
C PHE A 202 0.80 -6.75 -16.62
N MET A 203 2.11 -6.83 -16.41
CA MET A 203 2.84 -5.88 -15.56
C MET A 203 2.78 -4.45 -16.12
N LEU A 204 2.97 -4.27 -17.42
CA LEU A 204 2.92 -2.96 -18.07
C LEU A 204 1.55 -2.29 -17.92
N ILE A 205 0.48 -3.03 -18.21
CA ILE A 205 -0.91 -2.55 -18.04
C ILE A 205 -1.14 -2.13 -16.59
N SER A 206 -0.68 -2.95 -15.64
CA SER A 206 -0.81 -2.67 -14.21
C SER A 206 -0.08 -1.38 -13.82
N ILE A 207 1.17 -1.20 -14.25
CA ILE A 207 1.96 0.01 -13.98
C ILE A 207 1.27 1.26 -14.52
N VAL A 208 0.74 1.22 -15.74
CA VAL A 208 0.04 2.36 -16.35
C VAL A 208 -1.18 2.77 -15.52
N ILE A 209 -2.01 1.80 -15.12
CA ILE A 209 -3.20 2.07 -14.30
C ILE A 209 -2.80 2.61 -12.91
N ILE A 210 -1.79 2.01 -12.28
CA ILE A 210 -1.24 2.47 -10.99
C ILE A 210 -0.77 3.93 -11.11
N ALA A 211 0.02 4.24 -12.14
CA ALA A 211 0.54 5.57 -12.37
C ALA A 211 -0.58 6.60 -12.60
N LEU A 212 -1.60 6.27 -13.39
CA LEU A 212 -2.75 7.14 -13.62
C LEU A 212 -3.49 7.47 -12.32
N LEU A 213 -3.81 6.46 -11.51
CA LEU A 213 -4.47 6.68 -10.22
C LEU A 213 -3.59 7.47 -9.25
N GLN A 214 -2.30 7.16 -9.20
CA GLN A 214 -1.37 7.92 -8.36
C GLN A 214 -1.29 9.39 -8.78
N LEU A 215 -1.14 9.68 -10.08
CA LEU A 215 -1.09 11.05 -10.60
C LEU A 215 -2.39 11.81 -10.34
N ASN A 216 -3.53 11.12 -10.41
CA ASN A 216 -4.83 11.66 -10.07
C ASN A 216 -4.91 12.09 -8.59
N ALA A 217 -4.49 11.22 -7.66
CA ALA A 217 -4.43 11.53 -6.22
C ALA A 217 -3.48 12.70 -5.89
N LEU A 218 -2.42 12.87 -6.69
CA LEU A 218 -1.49 14.01 -6.59
C LEU A 218 -2.03 15.32 -7.16
N GLY A 219 -3.25 15.31 -7.72
CA GLY A 219 -3.90 16.46 -8.32
C GLY A 219 -3.32 16.86 -9.67
N LYS A 220 -2.62 15.95 -10.38
CA LYS A 220 -2.08 16.23 -11.72
C LYS A 220 -3.18 16.35 -12.78
N PHE A 221 -4.37 15.85 -12.48
CA PHE A 221 -5.56 16.01 -13.32
C PHE A 221 -6.56 16.93 -12.61
N GLY A 222 -6.57 18.22 -12.97
CA GLY A 222 -7.56 19.19 -12.46
C GLY A 222 -7.32 19.72 -11.04
N GLY A 223 -6.17 19.45 -10.41
CA GLY A 223 -5.82 19.95 -9.08
C GLY A 223 -6.44 19.17 -7.91
N ILE A 224 -6.24 19.68 -6.68
CA ILE A 224 -6.63 19.00 -5.42
C ILE A 224 -7.88 19.57 -4.75
N LYS A 225 -8.49 20.61 -5.33
CA LYS A 225 -9.63 21.32 -4.75
C LYS A 225 -10.87 20.41 -4.74
N ALA A 226 -11.69 20.55 -3.70
CA ALA A 226 -13.00 19.92 -3.65
C ALA A 226 -13.85 20.39 -4.85
N GLY A 227 -14.59 19.48 -5.46
CA GLY A 227 -15.38 19.75 -6.68
C GLY A 227 -14.70 19.35 -7.99
N ASN A 228 -13.41 18.98 -7.97
CA ASN A 228 -12.81 18.29 -9.11
C ASN A 228 -13.43 16.89 -9.24
N LYS A 229 -14.23 16.68 -10.30
CA LYS A 229 -14.91 15.40 -10.55
C LYS A 229 -13.95 14.21 -10.67
N MET A 230 -12.72 14.45 -11.12
CA MET A 230 -11.71 13.41 -11.21
C MET A 230 -11.23 12.90 -9.85
N LEU A 231 -11.48 13.62 -8.75
CA LEU A 231 -11.13 13.19 -7.40
C LEU A 231 -12.23 12.34 -6.73
N TRP A 232 -13.31 12.02 -7.43
CA TRP A 232 -14.43 11.23 -6.91
C TRP A 232 -13.98 9.99 -6.11
N PRO A 233 -12.96 9.19 -6.54
CA PRO A 233 -12.48 8.04 -5.77
C PRO A 233 -12.05 8.37 -4.33
N TYR A 234 -11.59 9.60 -4.08
CA TYR A 234 -10.98 10.00 -2.82
C TYR A 234 -11.89 10.84 -1.92
N GLU A 235 -12.98 11.38 -2.44
CA GLU A 235 -13.84 12.32 -1.70
C GLU A 235 -14.55 11.68 -0.50
N SER A 236 -14.71 10.35 -0.50
CA SER A 236 -15.27 9.63 0.64
C SER A 236 -14.63 8.27 0.82
N GLN A 237 -14.68 7.73 2.05
CA GLN A 237 -14.26 6.36 2.31
C GLN A 237 -15.07 5.33 1.53
N LYS A 238 -16.36 5.59 1.26
CA LYS A 238 -17.21 4.70 0.46
C LYS A 238 -16.72 4.62 -0.98
N ASN A 239 -16.44 5.76 -1.60
CA ASN A 239 -15.90 5.81 -2.96
C ASN A 239 -14.53 5.14 -3.04
N ALA A 240 -13.67 5.35 -2.04
CA ALA A 240 -12.37 4.69 -1.98
C ALA A 240 -12.48 3.17 -1.89
N ILE A 241 -13.44 2.63 -1.12
CA ILE A 241 -13.72 1.19 -1.07
C ILE A 241 -14.17 0.68 -2.45
N ILE A 242 -15.14 1.36 -3.08
CA ILE A 242 -15.65 0.98 -4.39
C ILE A 242 -14.50 0.99 -5.42
N SER A 243 -13.72 2.06 -5.47
CA SER A 243 -12.57 2.18 -6.37
C SER A 243 -11.49 1.13 -6.09
N GLY A 244 -11.25 0.75 -4.83
CA GLY A 244 -10.33 -0.33 -4.47
C GLY A 244 -10.79 -1.69 -4.97
N VAL A 245 -12.09 -1.99 -4.84
CA VAL A 245 -12.68 -3.23 -5.36
C VAL A 245 -12.68 -3.25 -6.89
N VAL A 246 -13.02 -2.14 -7.53
CA VAL A 246 -12.99 -2.02 -9.00
C VAL A 246 -11.57 -2.20 -9.51
N LEU A 247 -10.57 -1.56 -8.90
CA LEU A 247 -9.17 -1.73 -9.28
C LEU A 247 -8.73 -3.19 -9.16
N TRP A 248 -9.09 -3.84 -8.04
CA TRP A 248 -8.82 -5.26 -7.85
C TRP A 248 -9.45 -6.11 -8.94
N ALA A 249 -10.73 -5.89 -9.25
CA ALA A 249 -11.44 -6.63 -10.28
C ALA A 249 -10.79 -6.43 -11.66
N VAL A 250 -10.38 -5.19 -12.00
CA VAL A 250 -9.68 -4.88 -13.25
C VAL A 250 -8.37 -5.68 -13.35
N PHE A 251 -7.54 -5.66 -12.31
CA PHE A 251 -6.29 -6.42 -12.33
C PHE A 251 -6.52 -7.93 -12.33
N PHE A 252 -7.52 -8.43 -11.61
CA PHE A 252 -7.83 -9.86 -11.60
C PHE A 252 -8.39 -10.35 -12.93
N ILE A 253 -9.23 -9.56 -13.60
CA ILE A 253 -9.70 -9.88 -14.95
C ILE A 253 -8.53 -9.83 -15.94
N ALA A 254 -7.65 -8.82 -15.84
CA ALA A 254 -6.46 -8.75 -16.68
C ALA A 254 -5.53 -9.96 -16.46
N SER A 255 -5.38 -10.44 -15.23
CA SER A 255 -4.59 -11.64 -14.94
C SER A 255 -5.24 -12.90 -15.51
N ILE A 256 -6.57 -13.02 -15.48
CA ILE A 256 -7.28 -14.12 -16.16
C ILE A 256 -7.08 -14.06 -17.67
N VAL A 257 -7.22 -12.89 -18.29
CA VAL A 257 -7.14 -12.75 -19.74
C VAL A 257 -5.73 -13.01 -20.27
N LEU A 258 -4.70 -12.59 -19.55
CA LEU A 258 -3.32 -12.65 -20.01
C LEU A 258 -2.54 -13.86 -19.48
N MET A 259 -2.92 -14.41 -18.33
CA MET A 259 -2.10 -15.42 -17.63
C MET A 259 -2.85 -16.72 -17.33
N ARG A 260 -4.09 -16.88 -17.81
CA ARG A 260 -4.81 -18.15 -17.65
C ARG A 260 -4.75 -18.90 -18.98
N ALA A 261 -3.93 -19.94 -19.01
CA ALA A 261 -3.90 -20.92 -20.09
C ALA A 261 -5.18 -21.76 -20.12
#